data_AF-A0AAD3UMF5-F1
#
_entry.id   AF-A0AAD3UMF5-F1
#
_cell.length_a   1.000
_cell.length_b   1.000
_cell.length_c   1.000
_cell.angle_alpha   90.00
_cell.angle_beta   90.00
_cell.angle_gamma   90.00
#
_symmetry.space_group_name_H-M   'P 1'
#
loop_
_entity.id
_entity.type
_entity.pdbx_description
1 polymer ?
#
loop_
_entity_poly.entity_id
_entity_poly.type
_entity_poly.pdbx_seq_one_letter_code
_entity_poly.pdbx_strand_id
1 'polypeptide(L)' 'MSVKHYLNSLARVALVGGVTPVQHLQRLSEYLQRDISIKRDDISHPGMGGNKLRKLEFLAADAISKGQRYAGDRRR' A
#
# COMPACT_ATOMS: atom_id res chain seq x y z
N MET A 1 -4.12 12.73 -20.53
CA MET A 1 -4.68 12.38 -19.20
C MET A 1 -3.56 12.36 -18.17
N SER A 2 -3.78 12.87 -16.96
CA SER A 2 -2.81 12.77 -15.85
C SER A 2 -2.77 11.36 -15.27
N VAL A 3 -1.58 10.86 -14.90
CA VAL A 3 -1.41 9.58 -14.19
C VAL A 3 -2.31 9.51 -12.96
N LYS A 4 -2.48 10.62 -12.25
CA LYS A 4 -3.35 10.71 -11.07
C LYS A 4 -4.82 10.40 -11.40
N HIS A 5 -5.32 10.89 -12.54
CA HIS A 5 -6.70 10.63 -12.95
C HIS A 5 -6.90 9.16 -13.32
N TYR A 6 -5.96 8.60 -14.07
CA TYR A 6 -5.99 7.18 -14.43
C TYR A 6 -5.99 6.28 -13.19
N LEU A 7 -5.04 6.49 -12.26
CA LEU A 7 -4.96 5.69 -11.03
C LEU A 7 -6.23 5.81 -10.16
N ASN A 8 -6.85 6.98 -10.11
CA ASN A 8 -8.09 7.18 -9.36
C ASN A 8 -9.30 6.47 -9.99
N SER A 9 -9.27 6.14 -11.28
CA SER A 9 -10.33 5.38 -11.95
C SER A 9 -10.26 3.86 -11.74
N LEU A 10 -9.12 3.36 -11.25
CA LEU A 10 -8.94 1.92 -11.00
C LEU A 10 -9.66 1.51 -9.69
N ALA A 11 -10.38 0.39 -9.75
CA ALA A 11 -11.03 -0.17 -8.56
C ALA A 11 -9.99 -0.61 -7.52
N ARG A 12 -10.23 -0.29 -6.25
CA ARG A 12 -9.38 -0.69 -5.13
C ARG A 12 -10.19 -0.88 -3.85
N VAL A 13 -9.81 -1.84 -3.03
CA VAL A 13 -10.32 -1.97 -1.65
C VAL A 13 -9.46 -1.14 -0.69
N ALA A 14 -10.04 -0.59 0.36
CA ALA A 14 -9.32 0.21 1.35
C ALA A 14 -8.67 -0.69 2.41
N LEU A 15 -7.41 -1.09 2.18
CA LEU A 15 -6.61 -1.83 3.17
C LEU A 15 -5.67 -0.91 3.93
N VAL A 16 -5.16 0.14 3.27
CA VAL A 16 -4.30 1.14 3.88
C VAL A 16 -5.12 2.40 4.12
N GLY A 17 -5.36 2.73 5.39
CA GLY A 17 -6.29 3.79 5.80
C GLY A 17 -5.91 5.23 5.41
N GLY A 18 -4.76 5.47 4.79
CA GLY A 18 -4.35 6.80 4.37
C GLY A 18 -2.94 6.93 3.81
N VAL A 19 -2.44 8.16 3.75
CA VAL A 19 -1.07 8.48 3.38
C VAL A 19 -0.16 8.20 4.58
N THR A 20 0.83 7.35 4.40
CA THR A 20 1.86 7.06 5.41
C THR A 20 2.84 8.24 5.53
N PRO A 21 3.41 8.51 6.71
CA PRO A 21 4.26 9.67 6.90
C PRO A 21 5.59 9.53 6.15
N VAL A 22 6.17 10.68 5.80
CA VAL A 22 7.57 10.81 5.39
C VAL A 22 8.31 11.45 6.55
N GLN A 23 9.41 10.83 6.98
CA GLN A 23 10.19 11.29 8.14
C GLN A 23 11.62 11.60 7.70
N HIS A 24 12.10 12.79 8.02
CA HIS A 24 13.52 13.12 7.84
C HIS A 24 14.36 12.42 8.90
N LEU A 25 15.46 11.81 8.49
CA LEU A 25 16.33 11.01 9.36
C LEU A 25 17.58 11.79 9.75
N GLN A 26 17.42 12.84 10.56
CA GLN A 26 18.49 13.80 10.90
C GLN A 26 19.85 13.15 11.22
N ARG A 27 19.89 12.20 12.17
CA ARG A 27 21.14 11.56 12.59
C ARG A 27 21.82 10.77 11.46
N LEU A 28 21.01 10.12 10.61
CA LEU A 28 21.52 9.37 9.46
C LEU A 28 21.98 10.32 8.36
N SER A 29 21.25 11.41 8.15
CA SER A 29 21.59 12.47 7.21
C SER A 29 22.93 13.11 7.55
N GLU A 30 23.15 13.44 8.82
CA GLU A 30 24.42 13.98 9.33
C GLU A 30 25.58 12.98 9.15
N TYR A 31 25.36 11.71 9.50
CA TYR A 31 26.37 10.66 9.39
C TYR A 31 26.81 10.41 7.94
N LEU A 32 25.87 10.39 6.98
CA LEU A 32 26.14 10.13 5.57
C LEU A 32 26.38 11.40 4.74
N GLN A 33 26.31 12.59 5.36
CA GLN A 33 26.38 13.89 4.71
C GLN A 33 25.44 14.02 3.50
N ARG A 34 24.19 13.56 3.66
CA ARG A 34 23.14 13.58 2.62
C ARG A 34 21.78 13.85 3.25
N ASP A 35 20.88 14.52 2.54
CA ASP A 35 19.48 14.66 2.99
C ASP A 35 18.73 13.34 2.79
N ILE A 36 18.43 12.65 3.89
CA ILE A 36 17.81 11.33 3.89
C ILE A 36 16.45 11.40 4.59
N SER A 37 15.42 10.98 3.86
CA SER A 37 14.07 10.81 4.37
C SER A 37 13.57 9.39 4.11
N ILE A 38 12.71 8.88 4.99
CA ILE A 38 12.09 7.57 4.87
C ILE A 38 10.57 7.68 4.72
N LYS A 39 10.02 6.93 3.76
CA LYS A 39 8.58 6.71 3.60
C LYS A 39 8.14 5.53 4.47
N ARG A 40 7.28 5.78 5.45
CA ARG A 40 6.89 4.78 6.47
C ARG A 40 5.75 3.86 6.02
N ASP A 41 5.94 3.13 4.92
CA ASP A 41 4.94 2.15 4.48
C ASP A 41 4.85 0.92 5.41
N ASP A 42 5.82 0.75 6.31
CA ASP A 42 5.82 -0.27 7.36
C ASP A 42 4.71 -0.07 8.41
N ILE A 43 4.19 1.15 8.60
CA ILE A 43 3.13 1.43 9.59
C ILE A 43 1.71 1.46 9.01
N SER A 44 1.53 0.94 7.79
CA SER A 44 0.31 1.14 6.99
C SER A 44 -0.95 0.44 7.51
N HIS A 45 -0.84 -0.60 8.35
CA HIS A 45 -1.99 -1.38 8.84
C HIS A 45 -1.69 -2.14 10.15
N PRO A 46 -2.68 -2.36 11.04
CA PRO A 46 -2.56 -3.22 12.21
C PRO A 46 -2.39 -4.69 11.78
N GLY A 47 -1.15 -5.18 11.70
CA GLY A 47 -0.84 -6.52 11.20
C GLY A 47 0.50 -6.63 10.46
N MET A 48 1.49 -5.80 10.82
CA MET A 48 2.84 -5.71 10.22
C MET A 48 2.97 -4.97 8.86
N GLY A 49 1.96 -4.19 8.45
CA GLY A 49 2.08 -3.18 7.38
C GLY A 49 2.81 -3.60 6.09
N GLY A 50 3.49 -2.65 5.44
CA GLY A 50 4.44 -2.91 4.37
C GLY A 50 3.92 -2.68 2.95
N ASN A 51 4.85 -2.72 1.99
CA ASN A 51 4.59 -2.34 0.59
C ASN A 51 3.56 -3.22 -0.14
N LYS A 52 3.35 -4.46 0.32
CA LYS A 52 2.46 -5.43 -0.32
C LYS A 52 1.00 -5.02 -0.20
N LEU A 53 0.62 -4.36 0.90
CA LEU A 53 -0.77 -3.95 1.13
C LEU A 53 -1.26 -2.97 0.06
N ARG A 54 -0.42 -2.03 -0.38
CA ARG A 54 -0.74 -1.08 -1.47
C ARG A 54 -1.07 -1.80 -2.78
N LYS A 55 -0.39 -2.90 -3.08
CA LYS A 55 -0.65 -3.71 -4.29
C LYS A 55 -1.90 -4.57 -4.12
N LEU A 56 -2.09 -5.12 -2.92
CA LEU A 56 -3.25 -5.93 -2.59
C LEU A 56 -4.56 -5.16 -2.68
N GLU A 57 -4.59 -3.83 -2.46
CA GLU A 57 -5.80 -3.02 -2.67
C GLU A 57 -6.40 -3.20 -4.07
N PHE A 58 -5.55 -3.26 -5.10
CA PHE A 58 -5.99 -3.44 -6.50
C PHE A 58 -6.21 -4.90 -6.85
N LEU A 59 -5.29 -5.79 -6.43
CA LEU A 59 -5.40 -7.22 -6.71
C LEU A 59 -6.64 -7.84 -6.06
N ALA A 60 -6.97 -7.44 -4.84
CA ALA A 60 -8.17 -7.91 -4.15
C ALA A 60 -9.45 -7.34 -4.80
N ALA A 61 -9.46 -6.07 -5.21
CA ALA A 61 -10.59 -5.51 -5.93
C ALA A 61 -10.84 -6.23 -7.27
N ASP A 62 -9.79 -6.59 -8.00
CA ASP A 62 -9.86 -7.39 -9.22
C ASP A 62 -10.34 -8.83 -8.96
N ALA A 63 -9.86 -9.48 -7.89
CA ALA A 63 -10.32 -10.82 -7.52
C ALA A 63 -11.82 -10.82 -7.15
N ILE A 64 -12.27 -9.81 -6.39
CA ILE A 64 -13.68 -9.62 -6.02
C ILE A 64 -14.54 -9.35 -7.25
N SER A 65 -14.11 -8.49 -8.17
CA SER A 65 -14.87 -8.16 -9.40
C SER A 65 -15.05 -9.38 -10.31
N LYS A 66 -14.05 -10.28 -10.34
CA LYS A 66 -14.09 -11.55 -11.07
C LYS A 66 -14.83 -12.66 -10.33
N GLY A 67 -15.41 -12.37 -9.16
CA GLY A 67 -16.14 -13.36 -8.35
C GLY A 67 -15.26 -14.50 -7.81
N GLN A 68 -13.94 -14.30 -7.74
CA GLN A 68 -13.01 -15.32 -7.30
C GLN A 68 -13.18 -15.58 -5.80
N ARG A 69 -13.26 -16.85 -5.43
CA ARG A 69 -13.26 -17.30 -4.04
C ARG A 69 -12.02 -18.14 -3.78
N TYR A 70 -11.64 -18.24 -2.52
CA TYR A 70 -10.58 -19.15 -2.11
C TYR A 70 -10.95 -20.58 -2.54
N ALA A 71 -10.08 -21.24 -3.31
CA ALA A 71 -10.37 -22.57 -3.87
C ALA A 71 -10.54 -23.67 -2.80
N GLY A 72 -10.07 -23.43 -1.57
CA GLY A 72 -10.29 -24.31 -0.42
C GLY A 72 -11.60 -24.07 0.33
N ASP A 73 -12.38 -23.05 -0.03
CA ASP A 73 -13.70 -22.78 0.54
C ASP A 73 -14.76 -23.69 -0.09
N ARG A 74 -14.66 -25.00 0.18
CA ARG A 74 -15.63 -26.03 -0.25
C ARG A 74 -16.79 -26.22 0.73
N ARG A 75 -17.18 -25.18 1.48
CA ARG A 75 -18.39 -25.25 2.32
C ARG A 75 -19.61 -24.79 1.53
N ARG A 76 -20.14 -25.70 0.72
CA ARG A 76 -21.57 -25.85 0.39
C ARG A 76 -21.88 -27.33 0.16
#